data_AF-A0A941TMY9-F1
#
_entry.id   AF-A0A941TMY9-F1
#
_cell.length_a   1.000
_cell.length_b   1.000
_cell.length_c   1.000
_cell.angle_alpha   90.00
_cell.angle_beta   90.00
_cell.angle_gamma   90.00
#
_symmetry.space_group_name_H-M   'P 1'
#
loop_
_entity.id
_entity.type
_entity.pdbx_description
1 polymer ?
#
loop_
_entity_poly.entity_id
_entity_poly.type
_entity_poly.pdbx_seq_one_letter_code
_entity_poly.pdbx_strand_id
1 'polypeptide(L)'
;MRKLVSIALGAAILVPAVAQAQMSDGEYCSRLSYLYRTYVGANRASGNVPEALAMCDTNPAAAIPVLERALTDAQIDLPRRN
;
A
#
# COMPACT_ATOMS: atom_id res chain seq x y z
N MET A 1 -29.55 -57.21 -0.98
CA MET A 1 -28.54 -57.27 -2.06
C MET A 1 -28.01 -55.86 -2.29
N ARG A 2 -26.67 -55.73 -2.36
CA ARG A 2 -25.88 -54.68 -3.03
C ARG A 2 -26.00 -53.24 -2.47
N LYS A 3 -25.02 -52.78 -1.67
CA LYS A 3 -23.74 -52.12 -2.09
C LYS A 3 -24.02 -50.65 -2.51
N LEU A 4 -23.39 -49.58 -2.03
CA LEU A 4 -22.15 -49.31 -1.29
C LEU A 4 -22.20 -47.83 -0.82
N VAL A 5 -21.58 -47.54 0.32
CA VAL A 5 -20.65 -46.42 0.58
C VAL A 5 -21.00 -45.02 0.05
N SER A 6 -21.11 -44.06 0.97
CA SER A 6 -20.73 -42.65 0.75
C SER A 6 -20.29 -42.07 2.10
N ILE A 7 -19.02 -42.27 2.48
CA ILE A 7 -17.95 -41.24 2.51
C ILE A 7 -18.38 -40.07 3.41
N ALA A 8 -18.18 -40.19 4.72
CA ALA A 8 -16.99 -39.70 5.42
C ALA A 8 -16.87 -38.16 5.43
N LEU A 9 -17.29 -37.58 6.55
CA LEU A 9 -16.72 -36.42 7.25
C LEU A 9 -15.62 -35.67 6.48
N GLY A 10 -16.03 -34.73 5.61
CA GLY A 10 -15.15 -33.67 5.12
C GLY A 10 -15.23 -32.48 6.07
N ALA A 11 -14.30 -32.40 7.03
CA ALA A 11 -14.08 -31.19 7.80
C ALA A 11 -13.73 -30.05 6.84
N ALA A 12 -14.68 -29.14 6.60
CA ALA A 12 -14.39 -27.89 5.90
C ALA A 12 -13.45 -27.09 6.79
N ILE A 13 -12.16 -27.12 6.44
CA ILE A 13 -11.12 -26.33 7.09
C ILE A 13 -11.53 -24.87 6.91
N LEU A 14 -11.91 -24.23 8.02
CA LEU A 14 -12.00 -22.78 8.15
C LEU A 14 -10.60 -22.24 7.83
N VAL A 15 -10.39 -21.79 6.60
CA VAL A 15 -9.20 -21.00 6.27
C VAL A 15 -9.39 -19.67 7.00
N PRO A 16 -8.52 -19.32 7.98
CA PRO A 16 -8.51 -17.96 8.45
C PRO A 16 -8.03 -17.13 7.27
N ALA A 17 -8.93 -16.33 6.69
CA ALA A 17 -8.53 -15.23 5.85
C ALA A 17 -7.69 -14.31 6.74
N VAL A 18 -6.36 -14.53 6.73
CA VAL A 18 -5.41 -13.54 7.20
C VAL A 18 -5.55 -12.38 6.23
N ALA A 19 -6.48 -11.47 6.53
CA ALA A 19 -6.48 -10.14 5.99
C ALA A 19 -5.16 -9.51 6.46
N GLN A 20 -4.11 -9.74 5.70
CA GLN A 20 -2.87 -8.98 5.80
C GLN A 20 -3.31 -7.53 5.62
N ALA A 21 -2.98 -6.67 6.57
CA ALA A 21 -3.32 -5.25 6.55
C ALA A 21 -2.56 -4.56 5.41
N GLN A 22 -2.96 -4.84 4.17
CA GLN A 22 -2.42 -4.26 2.95
C GLN A 22 -2.77 -2.79 2.95
N MET A 23 -1.78 -1.94 3.21
CA MET A 23 -1.99 -0.49 3.17
C MET A 23 -2.49 -0.11 1.78
N SER A 24 -3.65 0.53 1.71
CA SER A 24 -4.20 0.94 0.43
C SER A 24 -3.28 1.96 -0.25
N ASP A 25 -3.31 2.04 -1.59
CA ASP A 25 -2.48 3.00 -2.32
C ASP A 25 -2.72 4.45 -1.84
N GLY A 26 -3.97 4.79 -1.50
CA GLY A 26 -4.32 6.09 -0.93
C GLY A 26 -3.68 6.34 0.42
N GLU A 27 -3.78 5.39 1.36
CA GLU A 27 -3.14 5.50 2.68
C GLU A 27 -1.62 5.58 2.58
N TYR A 28 -1.04 4.80 1.68
CA TYR A 28 0.40 4.81 1.43
C TYR A 28 0.85 6.15 0.86
N CYS A 29 0.16 6.67 -0.16
CA CYS A 29 0.45 7.98 -0.75
C CYS A 29 0.33 9.11 0.27
N SER A 30 -0.70 9.04 1.13
CA SER A 30 -0.90 10.02 2.21
C SER A 30 0.24 9.97 3.24
N ARG A 31 0.72 8.78 3.59
CA ARG A 31 1.87 8.61 4.48
C ARG A 31 3.17 9.14 3.85
N LEU A 32 3.43 8.86 2.58
CA LEU A 32 4.57 9.43 1.86
C LEU A 32 4.48 10.96 1.82
N SER A 33 3.30 11.51 1.54
CA SER A 33 3.05 12.95 1.52
C SER A 33 3.33 13.59 2.88
N TYR A 34 2.93 12.92 3.96
CA TYR A 34 3.22 13.35 5.32
C TYR A 34 4.73 13.37 5.59
N LEU A 35 5.45 12.30 5.26
CA LEU A 35 6.91 12.23 5.41
C LEU A 35 7.59 13.33 4.60
N TYR A 36 7.12 13.56 3.37
CA TYR A 36 7.69 14.57 2.49
C TYR A 36 7.55 15.96 3.10
N ARG A 37 6.35 16.32 3.57
CA ARG A 37 6.09 17.61 4.22
C ARG A 37 6.87 17.76 5.54
N THR A 38 7.07 16.67 6.27
CA THR A 38 7.74 16.66 7.58
C THR A 38 9.26 16.81 7.46
N TYR A 39 9.88 16.04 6.56
CA TYR A 39 11.33 15.91 6.54
C TYR A 39 12.00 16.64 5.38
N VAL A 40 11.29 16.82 4.25
CA VAL A 40 11.81 17.52 3.07
C VAL A 40 11.31 18.95 3.03
N GLY A 41 10.03 19.16 3.33
CA GLY A 41 9.37 20.46 3.36
C GLY A 41 8.93 20.92 1.97
N ALA A 42 7.81 21.67 1.92
CA ALA A 42 7.20 22.12 0.67
C ALA A 42 8.12 23.00 -0.20
N ASN A 43 9.07 23.72 0.41
CA ASN A 43 10.01 24.60 -0.30
C ASN A 43 11.15 23.86 -1.02
N ARG A 44 11.34 22.56 -0.72
CA ARG A 44 12.29 21.69 -1.42
C ARG A 44 11.61 20.87 -2.53
N ALA A 45 10.28 20.98 -2.66
CA ALA A 45 9.53 20.35 -3.74
C ALA A 45 9.96 20.93 -5.09
N SER A 46 10.70 20.14 -5.84
CA SER A 46 11.19 20.47 -7.17
C SER A 46 10.67 19.44 -8.17
N GLY A 47 10.54 19.85 -9.43
CA GLY A 47 9.99 18.99 -10.47
C GLY A 47 8.51 18.67 -10.25
N ASN A 48 8.16 17.39 -10.39
CA ASN A 48 6.79 16.86 -10.37
C ASN A 48 6.25 16.51 -8.97
N VAL A 49 7.01 16.76 -7.90
CA VAL A 49 6.59 16.42 -6.53
C VAL A 49 5.32 17.15 -6.07
N PRO A 50 5.14 18.47 -6.31
CA PRO A 50 3.90 19.16 -5.93
C PRO A 50 2.65 18.56 -6.59
N GLU A 51 2.78 18.11 -7.84
CA GLU A 51 1.69 17.46 -8.58
C GLU A 51 1.41 16.06 -8.01
N ALA A 52 2.46 15.29 -7.70
CA ALA A 52 2.30 13.99 -7.04
C ALA A 52 1.61 14.11 -5.66
N LEU A 53 1.93 15.14 -4.87
CA LEU A 53 1.24 15.41 -3.60
C LEU A 53 -0.26 15.70 -3.79
N ALA A 54 -0.65 16.36 -4.89
CA ALA A 54 -2.05 16.61 -5.22
C ALA A 54 -2.76 15.39 -5.83
N MET A 55 -1.99 14.49 -6.47
CA MET A 55 -2.50 13.28 -7.09
C MET A 55 -2.78 12.14 -6.10
N CYS A 56 -2.39 12.24 -4.82
CA CYS A 56 -2.65 11.17 -3.85
C CYS A 56 -4.14 10.81 -3.72
N ASP A 57 -5.05 11.78 -3.85
CA ASP A 57 -6.50 11.55 -3.72
C ASP A 57 -7.16 11.11 -5.03
N THR A 58 -6.54 11.39 -6.18
CA THR A 58 -7.14 11.19 -7.51
C THR A 58 -6.49 10.06 -8.30
N ASN A 59 -5.17 9.90 -8.19
CA ASN A 59 -4.39 8.84 -8.82
C ASN A 59 -3.16 8.49 -7.96
N PRO A 60 -3.37 7.80 -6.82
CA PRO A 60 -2.28 7.44 -5.91
C PRO A 60 -1.23 6.56 -6.59
N ALA A 61 -1.64 5.66 -7.50
CA ALA A 61 -0.72 4.78 -8.23
C ALA A 61 0.34 5.55 -9.04
N ALA A 62 -0.02 6.69 -9.64
CA ALA A 62 0.93 7.54 -10.37
C ALA A 62 1.76 8.44 -9.44
N ALA A 63 1.18 8.89 -8.32
CA ALA A 63 1.85 9.76 -7.36
C ALA A 63 2.94 9.07 -6.55
N ILE A 64 2.68 7.82 -6.13
CA ILE A 64 3.55 7.05 -5.24
C ILE A 64 5.00 6.93 -5.74
N PRO A 65 5.30 6.49 -6.98
CA PRO A 65 6.69 6.34 -7.41
C PRO A 65 7.45 7.67 -7.41
N VAL A 66 6.76 8.80 -7.62
CA VAL A 66 7.37 10.13 -7.56
C VAL A 66 7.72 10.50 -6.12
N LEU A 67 6.80 10.27 -5.17
CA LEU A 67 7.03 10.55 -3.76
C LEU A 67 8.08 9.63 -3.13
N GLU A 68 8.09 8.34 -3.48
CA GLU A 68 9.11 7.39 -3.04
C GLU A 68 10.49 7.81 -3.53
N ARG A 69 10.60 8.21 -4.81
CA ARG A 69 11.85 8.70 -5.38
C ARG A 69 12.33 9.96 -4.65
N ALA A 70 11.45 10.94 -4.46
CA ALA A 70 11.80 12.20 -3.82
C ALA A 70 12.22 12.02 -2.35
N LEU A 71 11.57 11.11 -1.62
CA LEU A 71 11.94 10.75 -0.25
C LEU A 71 13.26 9.98 -0.20
N THR A 72 13.47 9.05 -1.13
CA THR A 72 14.73 8.29 -1.24
C THR A 72 15.90 9.20 -1.58
N ASP A 73 15.71 10.14 -2.53
CA ASP A 73 16.72 11.13 -2.90
C ASP A 73 17.05 12.07 -1.73
N ALA A 74 16.07 12.30 -0.84
CA ALA A 74 16.26 13.00 0.43
C ALA A 74 16.79 12.11 1.58
N GLN A 75 17.12 10.84 1.29
CA GLN A 75 17.60 9.84 2.26
C GLN A 75 16.63 9.58 3.43
N ILE A 76 15.32 9.68 3.17
CA ILE A 76 14.26 9.38 4.13
C ILE A 76 13.81 7.93 3.96
N ASP A 77 13.70 7.22 5.08
CA ASP A 77 13.26 5.83 5.11
C ASP A 77 11.79 5.70 4.70
N LEU A 78 11.49 4.77 3.80
CA LEU A 78 10.15 4.60 3.22
C LEU A 78 9.30 3.66 4.08
N PRO A 79 8.01 3.96 4.27
CA PRO A 79 7.10 3.07 4.98
C PRO A 79 6.94 1.74 4.22
N ARG A 80 6.73 0.64 4.93
CA ARG A 80 6.44 -0.64 4.27
C ARG A 80 4.99 -0.71 3.78
N ARG A 81 4.83 -1.08 2.50
CA ARG A 81 3.60 -1.64 1.94
C ARG A 81 3.52 -3.12 2.31
N ASN A 82 3.21 -3.43 3.57
CA ASN A 82 2.66 -4.75 3.89
C ASN A 82 1.23 -4.76 3.40
#